data_AF-T0V4T8-F1
#
_entry.id   AF-T0V4T8-F1
#
_cell.length_a   1.000
_cell.length_b   1.000
_cell.length_c   1.000
_cell.angle_alpha   90.00
_cell.angle_beta   90.00
_cell.angle_gamma   90.00
#
_symmetry.space_group_name_H-M   'P 1'
#
loop_
_entity.id
_entity.type
_entity.pdbx_description
1 polymer ?
#
loop_
_entity_poly.entity_id
_entity_poly.type
_entity_poly.pdbx_seq_one_letter_code
_entity_poly.pdbx_strand_id
1 'polypeptide(L)' 'MVKVYKEKSLVLDKQVTFEQAGNSYTGIAKEIGDKGQLLVLTDDGQRKWLTAGEVSLTSW' A
#
# COMPACT_ATOMS: atom_id res chain seq x y z
N MET A 1 21.92 -4.89 6.07
CA MET A 1 20.59 -5.52 5.87
C MET A 1 19.59 -4.96 6.89
N VAL A 2 19.09 -3.72 6.73
CA VAL A 2 18.18 -3.09 7.74
C VAL A 2 17.11 -2.19 7.09
N LYS A 3 17.06 -2.02 5.76
CA LYS A 3 16.15 -1.04 5.14
C LYS A 3 14.69 -1.51 5.07
N VAL A 4 14.47 -2.73 4.59
CA VAL A 4 13.12 -3.25 4.28
C VAL A 4 12.23 -3.37 5.53
N TYR A 5 12.80 -3.71 6.70
CA TYR A 5 12.01 -3.90 7.93
C TYR A 5 11.48 -2.61 8.54
N LYS A 6 12.20 -1.48 8.40
CA LYS A 6 11.70 -0.18 8.87
C LYS A 6 10.55 0.33 8.02
N GLU A 7 10.59 0.10 6.70
CA GLU A 7 9.51 0.47 5.78
C GLU A 7 8.24 -0.36 6.04
N LYS A 8 8.39 -1.66 6.38
CA LYS A 8 7.24 -2.52 6.69
C LYS A 8 6.39 -2.01 7.86
N SER A 9 7.02 -1.45 8.89
CA SER A 9 6.29 -0.96 10.06
C SER A 9 5.66 0.42 9.88
N LEU A 10 6.10 1.21 8.90
CA LEU A 10 5.63 2.58 8.70
C LEU A 10 4.33 2.64 7.88
N VAL A 11 4.16 1.70 6.95
CA VAL A 11 3.04 1.71 6.01
C VAL A 11 1.85 0.91 6.51
N LEU A 12 2.05 -0.20 7.23
CA LEU A 12 0.94 -1.03 7.70
C LEU A 12 0.01 -0.25 8.64
N ASP A 13 -1.29 -0.54 8.52
CA ASP A 13 -2.40 0.15 9.19
C ASP A 13 -2.49 1.66 8.95
N LYS A 14 -1.73 2.19 7.98
CA LYS A 14 -1.94 3.54 7.46
C LYS A 14 -2.95 3.53 6.31
N GLN A 15 -3.68 4.63 6.22
CA GLN A 15 -4.43 4.96 5.03
C GLN A 15 -3.44 5.30 3.91
N VAL A 16 -3.71 4.76 2.73
CA VAL A 16 -2.94 5.01 1.52
C VAL A 16 -3.89 5.38 0.40
N THR A 17 -3.46 6.31 -0.45
CA THR A 17 -4.13 6.64 -1.71
C THR A 17 -3.25 6.15 -2.86
N PHE A 18 -3.84 5.58 -3.89
CA PHE A 18 -3.11 5.10 -5.06
C PHE A 18 -3.96 5.25 -6.31
N GLU A 19 -3.31 5.25 -7.48
CA GLU A 19 -3.99 5.31 -8.76
C GLU A 19 -3.86 3.98 -9.51
N GLN A 20 -4.96 3.50 -10.07
CA GLN A 20 -4.97 2.30 -10.91
C GLN A 20 -5.94 2.48 -12.07
N ALA A 21 -5.45 2.32 -13.30
CA ALA A 21 -6.22 2.50 -14.53
C ALA A 21 -6.95 3.86 -14.60
N GLY A 22 -6.28 4.94 -14.15
CA GLY A 22 -6.83 6.31 -14.14
C GLY A 22 -7.86 6.59 -13.04
N ASN A 23 -8.09 5.64 -12.12
CA ASN A 23 -8.98 5.83 -10.98
C ASN A 23 -8.14 5.93 -9.70
N SER A 24 -8.51 6.87 -8.82
CA SER A 24 -7.90 7.00 -7.50
C SER A 24 -8.67 6.17 -6.48
N TYR A 25 -7.93 5.43 -5.66
CA TYR A 25 -8.45 4.58 -4.61
C TYR A 25 -7.85 4.98 -3.28
N THR A 26 -8.61 4.82 -2.22
CA THR A 26 -8.13 4.96 -0.84
C THR A 26 -8.41 3.67 -0.09
N GLY A 27 -7.53 3.32 0.85
CA GLY A 27 -7.70 2.14 1.69
C GLY A 27 -6.62 2.01 2.75
N ILE A 28 -6.70 0.94 3.53
CA ILE A 28 -5.76 0.63 4.60
C ILE A 28 -4.76 -0.43 4.14
N ALA A 29 -3.48 -0.15 4.31
CA ALA A 29 -2.40 -1.12 4.12
C ALA A 29 -2.47 -2.24 5.17
N LYS A 30 -2.59 -3.49 4.75
CA LYS A 30 -2.78 -4.65 5.63
C LYS A 30 -1.63 -5.63 5.65
N GLU A 31 -0.90 -5.75 4.55
CA GLU A 31 0.17 -6.75 4.44
C GLU A 31 1.23 -6.30 3.45
N ILE A 32 2.48 -6.71 3.68
CA ILE A 32 3.55 -6.58 2.69
C ILE A 32 4.01 -7.98 2.32
N GLY A 33 3.68 -8.39 1.10
CA GLY A 33 4.02 -9.69 0.55
C GLY A 33 5.52 -9.88 0.36
N ASP A 34 5.93 -11.11 0.10
CA ASP A 34 7.34 -11.52 0.07
C ASP A 34 8.18 -10.80 -0.99
N LYS A 35 7.53 -10.28 -2.03
CA LYS A 35 8.16 -9.51 -3.12
C LYS A 35 8.10 -8.00 -2.91
N GLY A 36 7.71 -7.53 -1.73
CA GLY A 36 7.56 -6.11 -1.42
C GLY A 36 6.28 -5.47 -1.95
N GLN A 37 5.29 -6.28 -2.35
CA GLN A 37 3.97 -5.80 -2.76
C GLN A 37 3.16 -5.40 -1.53
N LEU A 38 2.31 -4.39 -1.65
CA LEU A 38 1.46 -3.90 -0.57
C LEU A 38 0.01 -4.36 -0.79
N LEU A 39 -0.55 -5.10 0.16
CA LEU A 39 -1.98 -5.39 0.21
C LEU A 39 -2.71 -4.21 0.82
N VAL A 40 -3.68 -3.66 0.09
CA VAL A 40 -4.57 -2.61 0.56
C VAL A 40 -6.00 -3.13 0.59
N LEU A 41 -6.67 -2.93 1.72
CA LEU A 41 -8.12 -3.06 1.84
C LEU A 41 -8.74 -1.70 1.53
N THR A 42 -9.33 -1.56 0.35
CA THR A 42 -9.96 -0.30 -0.09
C THR A 42 -11.27 -0.04 0.65
N ASP A 43 -11.70 1.22 0.66
CA ASP A 43 -12.91 1.66 1.37
C ASP A 43 -14.19 0.99 0.85
N ASP A 44 -14.18 0.49 -0.38
CA ASP A 44 -15.23 -0.33 -0.99
C ASP A 44 -15.17 -1.83 -0.61
N GLY A 45 -14.24 -2.20 0.29
CA GLY A 45 -14.06 -3.56 0.79
C GLY A 45 -13.22 -4.48 -0.10
N GLN A 46 -12.68 -3.99 -1.22
CA GLN A 46 -11.84 -4.80 -2.10
C GLN A 46 -10.40 -4.94 -1.57
N ARG A 47 -9.76 -6.05 -1.95
CA ARG A 47 -8.35 -6.31 -1.67
C ARG A 47 -7.52 -6.11 -2.93
N LYS A 48 -6.56 -5.19 -2.89
CA LYS A 48 -5.69 -4.86 -4.02
C LYS A 48 -4.23 -5.02 -3.63
N TRP A 49 -3.48 -5.78 -4.44
CA TRP A 49 -2.04 -5.88 -4.34
C TRP A 49 -1.40 -4.80 -5.22
N LEU A 50 -0.57 -3.97 -4.61
CA LEU A 50 0.12 -2.87 -5.28
C LEU A 50 1.60 -3.17 -5.37
N THR A 51 2.19 -2.90 -6.53
CA THR A 51 3.64 -2.90 -6.69
C THR A 51 4.21 -1.53 -6.32
N ALA A 52 5.50 -1.46 -5.99
CA ALA A 52 6.14 -0.22 -5.53
C ALA A 52 6.04 0.97 -6.53
N GLY A 53 5.74 0.71 -7.80
CA GLY A 53 5.54 1.76 -8.82
C GLY A 53 4.11 2.32 -8.92
N GLU A 54 3.13 1.68 -8.28
CA GLU A 54 1.70 2.09 -8.36
C GLU A 54 1.26 2.91 -7.13
N VAL A 55 2.09 2.96 -6.09
CA VAL A 55 1.76 3.64 -4.83
C VAL A 55 2.47 4.99 -4.76
N SER A 56 1.73 6.06 -5.00
CA SER A 56 2.15 7.39 -4.55
C SER A 56 1.66 7.57 -3.12
N LEU A 57 2.54 7.41 -2.13
CA LEU A 57 2.22 7.71 -0.73
C LEU A 57 2.12 9.23 -0.55
N THR A 58 0.99 9.79 -0.94
CA THR A 58 0.67 11.21 -0.75
C THR A 58 0.25 11.43 0.71
N SER A 59 1.25 11.80 1.51
CA SER A 59 1.15 12.31 2.88
C SER A 59 1.13 11.26 4.00
N TRP A 60 1.98 11.48 5.00
CA TRP A 60 2.09 10.73 6.25
C TRP A 60 1.74 11.68 7.39
#